data_AF-A0A7C5BYQ3-F1
#
_entry.id   AF-A0A7C5BYQ3-F1
#
_cell.length_a   1.000
_cell.length_b   1.000
_cell.length_c   1.000
_cell.angle_alpha   90.00
_cell.angle_beta   90.00
_cell.angle_gamma   90.00
#
_symmetry.space_group_name_H-M   'P 1'
#
loop_
_entity.id
_entity.type
_entity.pdbx_description
1 polymer ?
#
loop_
_entity_poly.entity_id
_entity_poly.type
_entity_poly.pdbx_seq_one_letter_code
_entity_poly.pdbx_strand_id
1 'polypeptide(L)' 'AMVDPLARAAVAVGVDALFLETHPDPDHALSDGPNMVPLDQLESLLEKVLRIRKCVEELLS' A
#
# COMPACT_ATOMS: atom_id res chain seq x y z
N ALA A 1 7.73 5.94 -5.32
CA ALA A 1 8.87 5.41 -4.52
C ALA A 1 8.70 5.47 -2.99
N MET A 2 7.66 6.09 -2.41
CA MET A 2 7.42 6.09 -0.95
C MET A 2 6.15 5.33 -0.51
N VAL A 3 5.28 4.97 -1.45
CA VAL A 3 3.99 4.33 -1.14
C VAL A 3 4.16 2.99 -0.41
N ASP A 4 5.00 2.08 -0.91
CA ASP A 4 5.24 0.78 -0.27
C ASP A 4 5.72 0.90 1.18
N PRO A 5 6.83 1.59 1.50
CA PRO A 5 7.30 1.68 2.89
C PRO A 5 6.30 2.40 3.82
N LEU A 6 5.61 3.44 3.35
CA LEU A 6 4.63 4.16 4.18
C LEU A 6 3.34 3.38 4.40
N ALA A 7 2.85 2.62 3.41
CA ALA A 7 1.70 1.74 3.57
C ALA A 7 1.97 0.66 4.62
N ARG A 8 3.17 0.06 4.59
CA ARG A 8 3.61 -0.91 5.61
C ARG A 8 3.71 -0.28 6.99
N ALA A 9 4.26 0.93 7.10
CA ALA A 9 4.36 1.65 8.36
C ALA A 9 2.97 2.00 8.94
N ALA A 10 2.06 2.51 8.10
CA ALA A 10 0.70 2.86 8.53
C ALA A 10 -0.04 1.65 9.10
N VAL A 11 0.01 0.50 8.43
CA VAL A 11 -0.63 -0.73 8.93
C VAL A 11 0.06 -1.27 10.18
N ALA A 12 1.39 -1.16 10.29
CA ALA A 12 2.10 -1.53 11.52
C ALA A 12 1.68 -0.69 12.74
N VAL A 13 1.27 0.57 12.53
CA VAL A 13 0.75 1.46 13.58
C VAL A 13 -0.70 1.13 13.95
N GLY A 14 -1.45 0.42 13.09
CA GLY A 14 -2.81 -0.02 13.37
C GLY A 14 -3.91 0.87 12.78
N VAL A 15 -3.72 1.41 11.57
CA VAL A 15 -4.80 2.11 10.86
C VAL A 15 -5.92 1.17 10.43
N ASP A 16 -7.15 1.67 10.39
CA ASP A 16 -8.32 0.90 9.96
C ASP A 16 -8.29 0.58 8.45
N ALA A 17 -7.81 1.54 7.64
CA ALA A 17 -7.85 1.47 6.19
C ALA A 17 -6.66 2.19 5.53
N LEU A 18 -6.37 1.79 4.29
CA LEU A 18 -5.46 2.49 3.37
C LEU A 18 -6.25 2.95 2.14
N PHE A 19 -5.92 4.14 1.64
CA PHE A 19 -6.32 4.60 0.32
C PHE A 19 -5.08 4.63 -0.57
N LEU A 20 -5.16 3.99 -1.75
CA LEU A 20 -4.06 3.85 -2.70
C LEU A 20 -4.56 4.19 -4.10
N GLU A 21 -3.82 5.04 -4.80
CA GLU A 21 -4.05 5.29 -6.23
C GLU A 21 -3.21 4.33 -7.07
N THR A 22 -3.73 3.92 -8.22
CA THR A 22 -3.04 2.98 -9.11
C THR A 22 -3.28 3.34 -10.57
N HIS A 23 -2.32 3.00 -11.43
CA HIS A 23 -2.44 3.17 -12.88
C HIS A 23 -1.67 2.06 -13.60
N PRO A 24 -2.14 1.57 -14.76
CA PRO A 24 -1.37 0.63 -15.59
C PRO A 24 -0.02 1.19 -16.06
N ASP A 25 0.06 2.51 -16.20
CA ASP A 25 1.24 3.24 -16.68
C ASP A 25 1.36 4.60 -15.97
N PRO A 26 1.89 4.67 -14.74
CA PRO A 26 1.91 5.91 -13.94
C PRO A 26 2.65 7.07 -14.61
N ASP A 27 3.61 6.80 -15.50
CA ASP A 27 4.37 7.83 -16.22
C ASP A 27 3.49 8.63 -17.21
N HIS A 28 2.36 8.06 -17.62
CA HIS A 28 1.37 8.67 -18.52
C HIS A 28 0.04 9.03 -17.83
N ALA A 29 -0.02 9.01 -16.50
CA ALA A 29 -1.22 9.41 -15.77
C ALA A 29 -1.51 10.91 -15.99
N LEU A 30 -2.80 11.27 -16.15
CA LEU A 30 -3.24 12.66 -16.35
C LEU A 30 -3.05 13.53 -15.09
N SER A 31 -2.92 12.91 -13.92
CA SER A 31 -2.62 13.51 -12.63
C SER A 31 -1.90 12.50 -11.75
N ASP A 32 -1.09 13.00 -10.80
CA ASP A 32 -0.53 12.25 -9.66
C ASP A 32 0.26 10.95 -9.94
N GLY A 33 0.70 10.74 -11.20
CA GLY A 33 1.50 9.57 -11.60
C GLY A 33 2.62 9.16 -10.63
N PRO A 34 3.48 10.08 -10.15
CA PRO A 34 4.55 9.75 -9.19
C PRO A 34 4.09 9.15 -7.85
N ASN A 35 2.81 9.36 -7.47
CA ASN A 35 2.19 8.83 -6.25
C ASN A 35 1.41 7.53 -6.49
N MET A 36 1.14 7.16 -7.74
CA MET A 36 0.38 5.96 -8.06
C MET A 36 1.25 4.70 -7.97
N VAL A 37 0.65 3.60 -7.50
CA VAL A 37 1.26 2.28 -7.55
C VAL A 37 1.04 1.71 -8.97
N PRO A 38 2.09 1.24 -9.67
CA PRO A 38 1.90 0.48 -10.90
C PRO A 38 0.92 -0.68 -10.68
N LEU A 39 -0.08 -0.82 -11.54
CA LEU A 39 -1.19 -1.76 -11.32
C LEU A 39 -0.72 -3.22 -11.17
N ASP A 40 0.32 -3.60 -11.91
CA ASP A 40 0.97 -4.91 -11.86
C ASP A 40 1.73 -5.19 -10.54
N GLN A 41 2.03 -4.16 -9.75
CA GLN A 41 2.70 -4.26 -8.45
C GLN A 41 1.74 -4.19 -7.27
N LEU A 42 0.47 -3.85 -7.50
CA LEU A 42 -0.51 -3.63 -6.44
C LEU A 42 -0.75 -4.89 -5.59
N GLU A 43 -0.87 -6.06 -6.21
CA GLU A 43 -1.07 -7.33 -5.51
C GLU A 43 0.06 -7.61 -4.51
N SER A 44 1.32 -7.50 -4.96
CA SER A 44 2.49 -7.71 -4.11
C SER A 44 2.54 -6.73 -2.93
N LEU A 45 2.12 -5.48 -3.13
CA LEU A 45 2.02 -4.51 -2.03
C LEU A 45 0.94 -4.94 -1.02
N LEU A 46 -0.25 -5.32 -1.50
CA LEU A 46 -1.36 -5.73 -0.64
C LEU A 46 -1.02 -6.99 0.17
N GLU A 47 -0.33 -7.97 -0.42
CA GLU A 47 0.15 -9.15 0.31
C GLU A 47 1.05 -8.79 1.48
N LYS A 48 2.03 -7.88 1.29
CA LYS A 48 2.91 -7.41 2.37
C LYS A 48 2.11 -6.71 3.46
N VAL A 49 1.18 -5.84 3.07
CA VAL A 49 0.32 -5.08 3.98
C VAL A 49 -0.56 -6.01 4.82
N LEU A 50 -1.25 -6.98 4.20
CA LEU A 50 -2.12 -7.93 4.89
C LEU A 50 -1.35 -8.81 5.87
N ARG A 51 -0.12 -9.21 5.53
CA ARG A 51 0.75 -9.97 6.44
C ARG A 51 1.11 -9.16 7.69
N ILE A 52 1.42 -7.87 7.54
CA ILE A 52 1.69 -6.99 8.68
C ILE A 52 0.43 -6.79 9.52
N ARG A 53 -0.71 -6.50 8.88
CA ARG A 53 -2.00 -6.33 9.57
C ARG A 53 -2.33 -7.53 10.45
N LYS A 54 -2.25 -8.73 9.88
CA LYS A 54 -2.51 -9.98 10.60
C LYS A 54 -1.60 -10.13 11.83
N CYS A 55 -0.31 -9.85 11.68
CA CYS A 55 0.65 -9.91 12.79
C CYS A 55 0.30 -8.91 13.89
N VAL A 56 -0.07 -7.68 13.55
CA VAL A 56 -0.49 -6.66 14.53
C VAL A 56 -1.77 -7.08 15.25
N GLU A 57 -2.77 -7.59 14.52
CA GLU A 57 -4.03 -8.09 15.09
C GLU A 57 -3.79 -9.24 16.08
N GLU A 58 -2.90 -10.19 15.76
CA GLU A 58 -2.52 -11.31 16.64
C GLU A 58 -1.79 -10.86 17.93
N LEU A 59 -1.05 -9.75 17.89
CA LEU A 59 -0.34 -9.22 19.06
C LEU A 59 -1.24 -8.40 19.99
N LEU A 60 -2.36 -7.88 19.46
CA LEU A 60 -3.32 -7.04 20.19
C LEU A 60 -4.54 -7.80 20.71
N SER A 61 -4.77 -9.01 20.22
CA SER A 61 -5.78 -9.96 20.72
C SER A 61 -5.34 -10.65 22.00
#